data_AF-A0A0C1H0G2-F1
#
_entry.id   AF-A0A0C1H0G2-F1
#
_cell.length_a   1.000
_cell.length_b   1.000
_cell.length_c   1.000
_cell.angle_alpha   90.00
_cell.angle_beta   90.00
_cell.angle_gamma   90.00
#
_symmetry.space_group_name_H-M   'P 1'
#
loop_
_entity.id
_entity.type
_entity.pdbx_description
1 polymer ?
#
loop_
_entity_poly.entity_id
_entity_poly.type
_entity_poly.pdbx_seq_one_letter_code
_entity_poly.pdbx_strand_id
1 'polypeptide(L)'
;MQRVTVIVGAGLMAAANHVEVLLGKARDLNTFLAAGWSDGTHAYAVSSGQWSEAQIAGVSNPAIIAELMQAGPIPALVDPALAGQAQSAFELHAAGLDEDGSPLPVPQAAPDRIIAISGSDPLALLAQAGLQRL
;
A
#
# COMPACT_ATOMS: atom_id res chain seq x y z
N MET A 1 -0.32 -16.53 4.49
CA MET A 1 -0.88 -15.15 4.59
C MET A 1 0.09 -14.35 5.43
N GLN A 2 0.37 -13.12 5.03
CA GLN A 2 1.27 -12.22 5.73
C GLN A 2 0.53 -10.92 6.06
N ARG A 3 0.81 -10.36 7.22
CA ARG A 3 0.28 -9.04 7.58
C ARG A 3 1.05 -7.98 6.79
N VAL A 4 0.32 -7.06 6.17
CA VAL A 4 0.86 -5.94 5.41
C VAL A 4 0.29 -4.65 6.01
N THR A 5 1.17 -3.69 6.26
CA THR A 5 0.81 -2.34 6.70
C THR A 5 1.04 -1.38 5.54
N VAL A 6 0.00 -0.65 5.14
CA VAL A 6 0.02 0.30 4.03
C VAL A 6 -0.04 1.71 4.59
N ILE A 7 0.92 2.55 4.18
CA ILE A 7 1.05 3.96 4.52
C ILE A 7 0.78 4.75 3.24
N VAL A 8 -0.12 5.73 3.34
CA VAL A 8 -0.59 6.52 2.20
C VAL A 8 -0.55 7.99 2.55
N GLY A 9 0.20 8.79 1.79
CA GLY A 9 0.13 10.25 1.91
C GLY A 9 -1.28 10.77 1.63
N ALA A 10 -1.73 11.80 2.35
CA ALA A 10 -3.10 12.32 2.23
C ALA A 10 -3.52 12.65 0.77
N GLY A 11 -2.58 13.16 -0.05
CA GLY A 11 -2.82 13.46 -1.47
C GLY A 11 -3.02 12.23 -2.37
N LEU A 12 -2.67 11.03 -1.89
CA LEU A 12 -2.77 9.77 -2.63
C LEU A 12 -3.93 8.88 -2.17
N MET A 13 -4.73 9.29 -1.19
CA MET A 13 -5.81 8.46 -0.63
C MET A 13 -6.80 7.97 -1.70
N ALA A 14 -7.20 8.83 -2.64
CA ALA A 14 -8.10 8.45 -3.73
C ALA A 14 -7.48 7.39 -4.66
N ALA A 15 -6.19 7.53 -4.98
CA ALA A 15 -5.44 6.54 -5.75
C ALA A 15 -5.29 5.23 -4.95
N ALA A 16 -4.92 5.31 -3.66
CA ALA A 16 -4.74 4.14 -2.81
C ALA A 16 -6.00 3.30 -2.61
N ASN A 17 -7.19 3.91 -2.66
CA ASN A 17 -8.46 3.18 -2.66
C ASN A 17 -8.61 2.21 -3.86
N HIS A 18 -7.86 2.45 -4.94
CA HIS A 18 -7.80 1.59 -6.13
C HIS A 18 -6.73 0.49 -6.03
N VAL A 19 -5.92 0.42 -4.96
CA VAL A 19 -4.91 -0.66 -4.76
C VAL A 19 -5.57 -2.03 -4.63
N GLU A 20 -6.77 -2.12 -4.07
CA GLU A 20 -7.59 -3.34 -4.04
C GLU A 20 -7.92 -3.90 -5.43
N VAL A 21 -8.07 -3.02 -6.41
CA VAL A 21 -8.24 -3.40 -7.82
C VAL A 21 -6.96 -4.06 -8.35
N LEU A 22 -5.79 -3.56 -7.94
CA LEU A 22 -4.47 -4.10 -8.30
C LEU A 22 -4.18 -5.43 -7.58
N LEU A 23 -4.77 -5.68 -6.42
CA LEU A 23 -4.63 -6.93 -5.64
C LEU A 23 -5.37 -8.14 -6.25
N GLY A 24 -6.00 -7.97 -7.42
CA GLY A 24 -6.63 -9.04 -8.19
C GLY A 24 -7.88 -9.64 -7.56
N LYS A 25 -8.48 -9.00 -6.55
CA LYS A 25 -9.61 -9.58 -5.78
C LYS A 25 -10.69 -8.62 -5.29
N ALA A 26 -10.78 -7.40 -5.78
CA ALA A 26 -11.86 -6.51 -5.37
C ALA A 26 -13.06 -6.47 -6.32
N ARG A 27 -14.24 -6.72 -5.74
CA ARG A 27 -15.50 -6.08 -6.14
C ARG A 27 -15.80 -4.83 -5.30
N ASP A 28 -14.95 -4.53 -4.30
CA ASP A 28 -15.09 -3.44 -3.32
C ASP A 28 -13.77 -2.65 -3.18
N LEU A 29 -13.85 -1.33 -3.00
CA LEU A 29 -12.66 -0.48 -2.84
C LEU A 29 -12.26 -0.38 -1.37
N ASN A 30 -10.95 -0.37 -1.09
CA ASN A 30 -10.46 0.06 0.23
C ASN A 30 -10.88 1.52 0.42
N THR A 31 -11.30 1.89 1.63
CA THR A 31 -11.69 3.26 1.91
C THR A 31 -10.77 3.87 2.96
N PHE A 32 -9.68 4.46 2.51
CA PHE A 32 -8.94 5.43 3.31
C PHE A 32 -9.84 6.66 3.45
N LEU A 33 -10.45 6.82 4.62
CA LEU A 33 -11.39 7.90 4.94
C LEU A 33 -10.76 9.06 5.72
N ALA A 34 -9.63 8.80 6.39
CA ALA A 34 -8.95 9.80 7.21
C ALA A 34 -7.44 9.55 7.25
N ALA A 35 -6.68 10.64 7.32
CA ALA A 35 -5.25 10.62 7.59
C ALA A 35 -5.02 10.85 9.10
N GLY A 36 -4.88 9.76 9.86
CA GLY A 36 -4.75 9.77 11.33
C GLY A 36 -3.31 9.67 11.86
N TRP A 37 -2.33 9.73 10.97
CA TRP A 37 -0.90 9.63 11.29
C TRP A 37 -0.13 10.81 10.69
N SER A 38 1.03 11.12 11.25
CA SER A 38 1.87 12.24 10.82
C SER A 38 3.36 11.94 11.00
N ASP A 39 4.19 12.47 10.10
CA ASP A 39 5.66 12.52 10.24
C ASP A 39 6.13 13.85 10.87
N GLY A 40 5.19 14.69 11.32
CA GLY A 40 5.43 16.06 11.82
C GLY A 40 5.21 17.17 10.78
N THR A 41 5.17 16.83 9.49
CA THR A 41 4.97 17.78 8.37
C THR A 41 3.77 17.42 7.50
N HIS A 42 3.55 16.14 7.23
CA HIS A 42 2.51 15.62 6.36
C HIS A 42 1.59 14.66 7.12
N ALA A 43 0.34 14.56 6.67
CA ALA A 43 -0.63 13.63 7.19
C ALA A 43 -0.71 12.36 6.33
N TYR A 44 -0.89 11.22 6.99
CA TYR A 44 -0.91 9.89 6.37
C TYR A 44 -2.13 9.10 6.81
N ALA A 45 -2.73 8.39 5.86
CA ALA A 45 -3.68 7.32 6.12
C ALA A 45 -2.94 5.99 6.23
N VAL A 46 -3.38 5.13 7.14
CA VAL A 46 -2.73 3.85 7.41
C VAL A 46 -3.78 2.76 7.49
N SER A 47 -3.49 1.61 6.88
CA SER A 47 -4.28 0.38 7.00
C SER A 47 -3.36 -0.80 7.26
N SER A 48 -3.85 -1.83 7.97
CA SER A 48 -3.12 -3.09 8.14
C SER A 48 -4.08 -4.26 7.92
N GLY A 49 -3.68 -5.19 7.05
CA GLY A 49 -4.51 -6.32 6.64
C GLY A 49 -3.70 -7.59 6.42
N GLN A 50 -4.39 -8.72 6.27
CA GLN A 50 -3.77 -10.00 5.90
C GLN A 50 -3.84 -10.19 4.40
N TRP A 51 -2.69 -10.34 3.75
CA TRP A 51 -2.57 -10.59 2.32
C TRP A 51 -2.05 -12.01 2.06
N SER A 52 -2.56 -12.64 1.02
CA SER A 52 -1.99 -13.86 0.44
C SER A 52 -0.76 -13.53 -0.41
N GLU A 53 0.09 -14.52 -0.71
CA GLU A 53 1.25 -14.30 -1.58
C GLU A 53 0.85 -13.88 -2.99
N ALA A 54 -0.27 -14.40 -3.50
CA ALA A 54 -0.82 -13.99 -4.79
C ALA A 54 -1.23 -12.51 -4.81
N GLN A 55 -1.80 -12.01 -3.70
CA GLN A 55 -2.13 -10.58 -3.56
C GLN A 55 -0.87 -9.72 -3.51
N ILE A 56 0.12 -10.11 -2.71
CA ILE A 56 1.42 -9.42 -2.60
C ILE A 56 2.11 -9.36 -3.98
N ALA A 57 2.17 -10.49 -4.70
CA ALA A 57 2.73 -10.54 -6.05
C ALA A 57 1.96 -9.65 -7.04
N GLY A 58 0.63 -9.59 -6.91
CA GLY A 58 -0.25 -8.79 -7.77
C GLY A 58 0.04 -7.29 -7.74
N VAL A 59 0.16 -6.70 -6.54
CA VAL A 59 0.46 -5.25 -6.43
C VAL A 59 1.88 -4.89 -6.85
N SER A 60 2.81 -5.84 -6.75
CA SER A 60 4.17 -5.65 -7.26
C SER A 60 4.30 -5.86 -8.77
N ASN A 61 3.25 -6.31 -9.47
CA ASN A 61 3.29 -6.54 -10.92
C ASN A 61 2.98 -5.24 -11.70
N PRO A 62 3.94 -4.66 -12.43
CA PRO A 62 3.71 -3.47 -13.24
C PRO A 62 2.71 -3.70 -14.40
N ALA A 63 2.46 -4.94 -14.80
CA ALA A 63 1.52 -5.28 -15.86
C ALA A 63 0.06 -5.44 -15.39
N ILE A 64 -0.23 -5.40 -14.08
CA ILE A 64 -1.54 -5.83 -13.56
C ILE A 64 -2.72 -4.98 -14.07
N ILE A 65 -2.53 -3.67 -14.28
CA ILE A 65 -3.57 -2.80 -14.87
C ILE A 65 -3.81 -3.18 -16.32
N ALA A 66 -2.75 -3.38 -17.10
CA ALA A 66 -2.87 -3.77 -18.49
C ALA A 66 -3.56 -5.14 -18.63
N GLU A 67 -3.25 -6.09 -17.74
CA GLU A 67 -3.91 -7.40 -17.67
C GLU A 67 -5.40 -7.26 -17.28
N LEU A 68 -5.73 -6.42 -16.30
CA LEU A 68 -7.11 -6.15 -15.89
C LEU A 68 -7.95 -5.57 -17.05
N MET A 69 -7.37 -4.64 -17.82
CA MET A 69 -8.01 -4.05 -18.99
C MET A 69 -8.25 -5.08 -20.11
N GLN A 70 -7.45 -6.14 -20.19
CA GLN A 70 -7.60 -7.22 -21.17
C GLN A 70 -8.55 -8.34 -20.69
N ALA A 71 -8.71 -8.52 -19.38
CA ALA A 71 -9.48 -9.60 -18.78
C ALA A 71 -11.01 -9.42 -18.87
N GLY A 72 -11.51 -8.23 -19.23
CA GLY A 72 -12.93 -7.97 -19.42
C GLY A 72 -13.37 -6.59 -18.95
N PRO A 73 -14.68 -6.37 -18.72
CA PRO A 73 -15.20 -5.09 -18.28
C PRO A 73 -14.63 -4.68 -16.91
N ILE A 74 -14.08 -3.48 -16.86
CA ILE A 74 -13.64 -2.84 -15.61
C ILE A 74 -14.89 -2.50 -14.78
N PRO A 75 -14.93 -2.81 -13.47
CA PRO A 75 -16.06 -2.43 -12.62
C PRO A 75 -16.27 -0.92 -12.63
N ALA A 76 -17.53 -0.46 -12.62
CA ALA A 76 -17.88 0.96 -12.79
C ALA A 76 -17.30 1.91 -11.71
N LEU A 77 -16.87 1.36 -10.57
CA LEU A 77 -16.25 2.12 -9.48
C LEU A 77 -14.74 2.29 -9.64
N VAL A 78 -14.12 1.64 -10.64
CA VAL A 78 -12.68 1.68 -10.87
C VAL A 78 -12.36 2.77 -11.87
N ASP A 79 -11.57 3.76 -11.44
CA ASP A 79 -10.96 4.75 -12.31
C ASP A 79 -9.55 4.26 -12.75
N PRO A 80 -9.34 3.99 -14.05
CA PRO A 80 -8.04 3.55 -14.56
C PRO A 80 -6.90 4.56 -14.34
N ALA A 81 -7.20 5.86 -14.30
CA ALA A 81 -6.19 6.89 -14.06
C ALA A 81 -5.73 6.85 -12.60
N LEU A 82 -6.66 6.70 -11.66
CA LEU A 82 -6.33 6.55 -10.24
C LEU A 82 -5.62 5.22 -9.96
N ALA A 83 -6.02 4.14 -10.64
CA ALA A 83 -5.30 2.87 -10.57
C ALA A 83 -3.86 3.02 -11.07
N GLY A 84 -3.65 3.68 -12.22
CA GLY A 84 -2.33 3.96 -12.77
C GLY A 84 -1.47 4.82 -11.85
N GLN A 85 -2.06 5.86 -11.25
CA GLN A 85 -1.40 6.67 -10.24
C GLN A 85 -0.99 5.82 -9.04
N ALA A 86 -1.89 5.00 -8.51
CA ALA A 86 -1.61 4.14 -7.37
C ALA A 86 -0.44 3.19 -7.66
N GLN A 87 -0.47 2.53 -8.81
CA GLN A 87 0.60 1.63 -9.25
C GLN A 87 1.95 2.36 -9.38
N SER A 88 1.97 3.56 -9.96
CA SER A 88 3.19 4.35 -10.11
C SER A 88 3.80 4.83 -8.78
N ALA A 89 2.96 4.99 -7.75
CA ALA A 89 3.36 5.45 -6.43
C ALA A 89 3.62 4.29 -5.45
N PHE A 90 3.30 3.04 -5.82
CA PHE A 90 3.33 1.91 -4.92
C PHE A 90 4.74 1.33 -4.74
N GLU A 91 5.09 1.06 -3.48
CA GLU A 91 6.32 0.36 -3.11
C GLU A 91 6.01 -0.74 -2.09
N LEU A 92 6.58 -1.93 -2.31
CA LEU A 92 6.48 -3.05 -1.40
C LEU A 92 7.83 -3.31 -0.74
N HIS A 93 7.82 -3.36 0.59
CA HIS A 93 8.99 -3.63 1.43
C HIS A 93 8.70 -4.79 2.37
N ALA A 94 9.74 -5.52 2.76
CA ALA A 94 9.64 -6.58 3.75
C ALA A 94 10.32 -6.16 5.05
N ALA A 95 9.64 -6.34 6.17
CA ALA A 95 10.23 -6.23 7.50
C ALA A 95 10.88 -7.56 7.87
N GLY A 96 12.00 -7.51 8.58
CA GLY A 96 12.70 -8.72 8.99
C GLY A 96 14.16 -8.44 9.26
N LEU A 97 14.96 -9.49 9.13
CA LEU A 97 16.41 -9.44 9.24
C LEU A 97 17.03 -9.84 7.90
N ASP A 98 18.21 -9.30 7.58
CA ASP A 98 19.06 -9.78 6.49
C ASP A 98 19.78 -11.09 6.87
N GLU A 99 20.62 -11.61 5.97
CA GLU A 99 21.37 -12.86 6.18
C GLU A 99 22.31 -12.81 7.40
N ASP A 100 22.76 -11.60 7.77
CA ASP A 100 23.65 -11.35 8.91
C ASP A 100 22.88 -11.08 10.22
N GLY A 101 21.55 -11.12 10.18
CA GLY A 101 20.69 -10.89 11.34
C GLY A 101 20.45 -9.41 11.66
N SER A 102 20.84 -8.49 10.78
CA SER A 102 20.57 -7.06 10.93
C SER A 102 19.17 -6.71 10.42
N PRO A 103 18.43 -5.78 11.04
CA PRO A 103 17.11 -5.40 10.57
C PRO A 103 17.12 -4.86 9.14
N LEU A 104 16.21 -5.35 8.30
CA LEU A 104 15.95 -4.77 6.99
C LEU A 104 15.45 -3.33 7.18
N PRO A 105 15.94 -2.36 6.39
CA PRO A 105 15.54 -0.97 6.54
C PRO A 105 14.07 -0.80 6.17
N VAL A 106 13.31 -0.20 7.08
CA VAL A 106 11.96 0.30 6.79
C VAL A 106 12.08 1.70 6.19
N PRO A 107 11.50 1.96 5.00
CA PRO A 107 11.57 3.28 4.39
C PRO A 107 10.83 4.32 5.24
N GLN A 108 11.31 5.57 5.20
CA GLN A 108 10.57 6.69 5.77
C GLN A 108 9.28 6.92 5.00
N ALA A 109 8.23 7.35 5.70
CA ALA A 109 6.99 7.76 5.06
C ALA A 109 7.27 8.91 4.08
N ALA A 110 6.62 8.87 2.92
CA ALA A 110 6.76 9.88 1.88
C ALA A 110 5.37 10.27 1.35
N PRO A 111 5.04 11.56 1.23
CA PRO A 111 3.68 12.01 0.89
C PRO A 111 3.30 11.69 -0.57
N ASP A 112 4.29 11.43 -1.43
CA ASP A 112 4.16 11.07 -2.84
C ASP A 112 4.26 9.55 -3.09
N ARG A 113 4.25 8.73 -2.03
CA ARG A 113 4.32 7.26 -2.12
C ARG A 113 3.17 6.55 -1.42
N ILE A 114 2.87 5.35 -1.89
CA ILE A 114 2.06 4.34 -1.20
C ILE A 114 3.02 3.23 -0.77
N ILE A 115 3.35 3.18 0.51
CA ILE A 115 4.34 2.24 1.04
C ILE A 115 3.62 1.10 1.72
N ALA A 116 3.80 -0.12 1.21
CA ALA A 116 3.33 -1.35 1.82
C ALA A 116 4.51 -2.10 2.46
N ILE A 117 4.38 -2.48 3.73
CA ILE A 117 5.41 -3.20 4.46
C ILE A 117 4.84 -4.51 4.98
N SER A 118 5.38 -5.65 4.55
CA SER A 118 5.02 -6.95 5.12
C SER A 118 5.73 -7.15 6.46
N GLY A 119 4.98 -7.45 7.52
CA GLY A 119 5.54 -7.59 8.86
C GLY A 119 4.49 -7.81 9.94
N SER A 120 4.91 -8.38 11.08
CA SER A 120 3.99 -8.82 12.13
C SER A 120 3.56 -7.72 13.11
N ASP A 121 4.34 -6.65 13.26
CA ASP A 121 4.08 -5.54 14.19
C ASP A 121 3.86 -4.20 13.47
N PRO A 122 2.61 -3.82 13.18
CA PRO A 122 2.31 -2.57 12.51
C PRO A 122 2.77 -1.32 13.26
N LEU A 123 2.70 -1.31 14.60
CA LEU A 123 3.04 -0.10 15.35
C LEU A 123 4.54 0.15 15.33
N ALA A 124 5.34 -0.91 15.48
CA ALA A 124 6.79 -0.81 15.33
C ALA A 124 7.17 -0.34 13.91
N LEU A 125 6.49 -0.85 12.88
CA LEU A 125 6.71 -0.43 11.49
C LEU A 125 6.40 1.04 11.26
N LEU A 126 5.29 1.54 11.78
CA LEU A 126 4.91 2.94 11.65
C LEU A 126 5.93 3.85 12.35
N ALA A 127 6.39 3.47 13.54
CA ALA A 127 7.42 4.22 14.24
C ALA A 127 8.75 4.24 13.46
N GLN A 128 9.16 3.11 12.87
CA GLN A 128 10.37 3.03 12.03
C GLN A 128 10.24 3.86 10.74
N ALA A 129 9.03 3.94 10.18
CA ALA A 129 8.70 4.82 9.06
C ALA A 129 8.56 6.30 9.45
N GLY A 130 8.82 6.66 10.72
CA GLY A 130 8.80 8.04 11.21
C GLY A 130 7.41 8.57 11.57
N LEU A 131 6.41 7.70 11.68
CA LEU A 131 5.01 8.10 11.89
C LEU A 131 4.59 8.05 13.36
N GLN A 132 3.76 9.02 13.72
CA GLN A 132 3.09 9.14 15.01
C GLN A 132 1.60 9.33 14.80
N ARG A 133 0.79 8.90 15.77
CA ARG A 133 -0.66 9.08 15.70
C ARG A 133 -1.03 10.53 16.02
N LEU A 134 -1.94 11.10 15.24
CA LEU A 134 -2.52 12.43 15.47
C LEU A 134 -3.51 12.45 16.64
#